data_AF-C8PJ29-F1
#
_entry.id   AF-C8PJ29-F1
#
_cell.length_a   1.000
_cell.length_b   1.000
_cell.length_c   1.000
_cell.angle_alpha   90.00
_cell.angle_beta   90.00
_cell.angle_gamma   90.00
#
_symmetry.space_group_name_H-M   'P 1'
#
loop_
_entity.id
_entity.type
_entity.pdbx_description
1 polymer ?
#
loop_
_entity_poly.entity_id
_entity_poly.type
_entity_poly.pdbx_seq_one_letter_code
_entity_poly.pdbx_strand_id
1 'polypeptide(L)'
;MDRPNNEVLDITLPEAKERSLAGVFFKIAALPIAVFVVFLLGYLGLIGLKVETHSILMLAVLLIIALILARHNAEYGCLNFQNNIDDFKRELKNYIVANLLSIGGKKKSDASFDLFVDEYGYSLRNQNYASVASAVFPMLGILGTFISIAISMPHFSSNNIDGLETEIAQLLGGVGTAFYVSIYGIFLALWWIYFEKKGISKYERLLIKYKNSTKNFFWNKDEITQGYLSEILNANSEISRSFAMMSSTNFTERLNRLIDEKIGAFESVMEAEKRSMAITQEELEKAGEMIQRTNLAHGELDKSFAQILSALKSVSASLIEIQNGISAQYLSQSKALTDGQGELANVTSALSAQIKSLNASLGGFAGEISSSQNAYAAKIDASFKGLSADLKALLAGEDTARTSNESIIEELRKTLASIDEKALLDENE
;
A
#
# COMPACT_ATOMS: atom_id res chain seq x y z
N MET A 1 33.91 24.02 16.15
CA MET A 1 33.19 25.10 15.44
C MET A 1 34.19 25.73 14.50
N ASP A 2 34.22 25.19 13.29
CA ASP A 2 35.25 25.45 12.28
C ASP A 2 35.07 26.83 11.65
N ARG A 3 36.12 27.63 11.71
CA ARG A 3 36.26 28.89 10.98
C ARG A 3 36.75 28.54 9.57
N PRO A 4 36.03 28.86 8.47
CA PRO A 4 36.60 28.69 7.16
C PRO A 4 37.59 29.83 6.89
N ASN A 5 38.69 29.47 6.23
CA ASN A 5 39.82 30.30 5.84
C ASN A 5 39.39 31.65 5.26
N ASN A 6 39.70 32.70 6.03
CA ASN A 6 39.73 34.08 5.60
C ASN A 6 41.07 34.31 4.86
N GLU A 7 41.23 33.74 3.65
CA GLU A 7 42.12 34.35 2.66
C GLU A 7 41.40 35.60 2.16
N VAL A 8 41.51 36.62 3.00
CA VAL A 8 40.86 37.91 2.85
C VAL A 8 41.36 38.53 1.56
N LEU A 9 40.46 38.74 0.60
CA LEU A 9 40.62 39.75 -0.45
C LEU A 9 41.28 40.98 0.20
N ASP A 10 42.55 41.23 -0.15
CA ASP A 10 43.30 42.35 0.38
C ASP A 10 42.86 43.60 -0.38
N ILE A 11 41.68 44.10 -0.02
CA ILE A 11 41.10 45.29 -0.62
C ILE A 11 41.89 46.47 -0.05
N THR A 12 42.91 46.94 -0.79
CA THR A 12 43.64 48.17 -0.47
C THR A 12 42.73 49.38 -0.67
N LEU A 13 41.89 49.62 0.34
CA LEU A 13 40.94 50.72 0.40
C LEU A 13 41.67 51.96 0.94
N PRO A 14 41.47 53.15 0.36
CA PRO A 14 42.21 54.35 0.73
C PRO A 14 42.20 54.59 2.24
N GLU A 15 43.37 54.94 2.79
CA GLU A 15 43.55 55.18 4.22
C GLU A 15 42.68 56.33 4.72
N ALA A 16 42.14 56.15 5.93
CA ALA A 16 41.39 57.16 6.64
C ALA A 16 42.36 58.24 7.13
N LYS A 17 42.11 59.50 6.78
CA LYS A 17 42.80 60.61 7.45
C LYS A 17 41.97 60.98 8.67
N GLU A 18 42.38 60.54 9.85
CA GLU A 18 41.75 60.94 11.11
C GLU A 18 41.67 62.46 11.18
N ARG A 19 40.44 62.97 11.31
CA ARG A 19 40.17 64.40 11.48
C ARG A 19 39.37 64.57 12.76
N SER A 20 39.70 65.62 13.53
CA SER A 20 39.04 65.85 14.81
C SER A 20 37.57 66.25 14.60
N LEU A 21 36.65 65.48 15.19
CA LEU A 21 35.22 65.74 15.20
C LEU A 21 34.89 67.10 15.84
N ALA A 22 35.63 67.44 16.90
CA ALA A 22 35.52 68.73 17.59
C ALA A 22 35.89 69.92 16.69
N GLY A 23 36.87 69.77 15.80
CA GLY A 23 37.31 70.85 14.90
C GLY A 23 36.26 71.19 13.83
N VAL A 24 35.48 70.21 13.38
CA VAL A 24 34.39 70.42 12.41
C VAL A 24 33.17 71.02 13.10
N PHE A 25 32.81 70.55 14.29
CA PHE A 25 31.74 71.15 15.08
C PHE A 25 32.04 72.63 15.38
N PHE A 26 33.26 72.94 15.82
CA PHE A 26 33.69 74.32 16.06
C PHE A 26 33.60 75.17 14.78
N LYS A 27 33.98 74.62 13.63
CA LYS A 27 33.89 75.34 12.35
C LYS A 27 32.46 75.68 11.94
N ILE A 28 31.50 74.80 12.22
CA ILE A 28 30.08 75.01 11.93
C ILE A 28 29.49 76.04 12.91
N ALA A 29 29.84 75.95 14.20
CA ALA A 29 29.30 76.78 15.27
C ALA A 29 29.94 78.18 15.37
N ALA A 30 31.20 78.36 14.92
CA ALA A 30 31.96 79.59 15.13
C ALA A 30 31.30 80.83 14.51
N LEU A 31 30.77 80.74 13.27
CA LEU A 31 30.19 81.91 12.61
C LEU A 31 28.84 82.32 13.24
N PRO A 32 27.88 81.41 13.52
CA PRO A 32 26.68 81.73 14.30
C PRO A 32 26.99 82.38 15.65
N ILE A 33 27.96 81.86 16.39
CA ILE A 33 28.38 82.42 17.68
C ILE A 33 28.96 83.83 17.48
N ALA A 34 29.82 84.04 16.48
CA ALA A 34 30.39 85.36 16.21
C ALA A 34 29.32 86.40 15.87
N VAL A 35 28.33 86.04 15.05
CA VAL A 35 27.20 86.92 14.72
C VAL A 35 26.35 87.22 15.96
N PHE A 36 26.10 86.23 16.82
CA PHE A 36 25.41 86.45 18.09
C PHE A 36 26.18 87.40 19.03
N VAL A 37 27.51 87.27 19.11
CA VAL A 37 28.36 88.16 19.91
C VAL A 37 28.26 89.61 19.42
N VAL A 38 28.13 89.86 18.11
CA VAL A 38 27.90 91.22 17.59
C VAL A 38 26.60 91.82 18.13
N PHE A 39 25.50 91.05 18.16
CA PHE A 39 24.25 91.51 18.76
C PHE A 39 24.33 91.69 20.28
N LEU A 40 25.11 90.84 20.97
CA LEU A 40 25.38 90.97 22.40
C LEU A 40 26.16 92.25 22.72
N LEU A 41 27.14 92.60 21.89
CA LEU A 41 27.91 93.85 22.02
C LEU A 41 27.04 95.09 21.74
N GLY A 42 26.06 94.98 20.83
CA GLY A 42 25.01 95.99 20.63
C GLY A 42 24.14 96.18 21.88
N TYR A 43 23.72 95.09 22.53
CA TYR A 43 23.00 95.14 23.80
C TYR A 43 23.80 95.82 24.93
N LEU A 44 25.11 95.59 24.98
CA LEU A 44 26.02 96.22 25.95
C LEU A 44 26.36 97.68 25.64
N GLY A 45 25.88 98.24 24.51
CA GLY A 45 26.13 99.63 24.12
C GLY A 45 27.54 99.91 23.61
N LEU A 46 28.33 98.87 23.31
CA LEU A 46 29.70 99.00 22.78
C LEU A 46 29.73 99.30 21.27
N ILE A 47 28.61 99.03 20.58
CA ILE A 47 28.41 99.25 19.14
C ILE A 47 27.15 100.11 18.99
N GLY A 48 27.07 100.95 17.94
CA GLY A 48 25.91 101.80 17.65
C GLY A 48 24.61 101.08 17.29
N LEU A 49 24.47 99.80 17.62
CA LEU A 49 23.31 98.96 17.35
C LEU A 49 22.50 98.81 18.65
N LYS A 50 21.35 99.47 18.76
CA LYS A 50 20.46 99.30 19.91
C LYS A 50 19.75 97.95 19.83
N VAL A 51 19.85 97.13 20.87
CA VAL A 51 19.19 95.81 20.97
C VAL A 51 18.45 95.72 22.29
N GLU A 52 17.17 95.33 22.26
CA GLU A 52 16.36 95.13 23.47
C GLU A 52 16.62 93.77 24.13
N THR A 53 16.33 93.69 25.44
CA THR A 53 16.49 92.48 26.27
C THR A 53 15.72 91.28 25.72
N HIS A 54 14.50 91.49 25.23
CA HIS A 54 13.68 90.42 24.68
C HIS A 54 14.25 89.87 23.37
N SER A 55 14.79 90.75 22.51
CA SER A 55 15.41 90.34 21.25
C SER A 55 16.69 89.53 21.46
N ILE A 56 17.56 89.93 22.41
CA ILE A 56 18.78 89.16 22.71
C ILE A 56 18.47 87.78 23.33
N LEU A 57 17.42 87.68 24.14
CA LEU A 57 16.94 86.40 24.68
C LEU A 57 16.44 85.48 23.55
N MET A 58 15.64 85.99 22.62
CA MET A 58 15.18 85.21 21.47
C MET A 58 16.34 84.77 20.55
N LEU A 59 17.32 85.64 20.31
CA LEU A 59 18.55 85.31 19.60
C LEU A 59 19.35 84.19 20.29
N ALA A 60 19.40 84.19 21.62
CA ALA A 60 20.07 83.16 22.40
C ALA A 60 19.36 81.81 22.29
N VAL A 61 18.02 81.79 22.36
CA VAL A 61 17.21 80.58 22.15
C VAL A 61 17.46 79.99 20.76
N LEU A 62 17.44 80.84 19.71
CA LEU A 62 17.77 80.43 18.34
C LEU A 62 19.17 79.82 18.22
N LEU A 63 20.17 80.43 18.88
CA LEU A 63 21.55 79.91 18.89
C LEU A 63 21.63 78.55 19.60
N ILE A 64 20.97 78.36 20.74
CA ILE A 64 20.96 77.07 21.46
C ILE A 64 20.38 75.97 20.58
N ILE A 65 19.24 76.23 19.94
CA ILE A 65 18.61 75.28 19.01
C ILE A 65 19.57 74.97 17.85
N ALA A 66 20.22 76.00 17.28
CA ALA A 66 21.19 75.81 16.21
C ALA A 66 22.39 74.95 16.63
N LEU A 67 22.90 75.10 17.86
CA LEU A 67 24.01 74.30 18.39
C LEU A 67 23.61 72.84 18.63
N ILE A 68 22.39 72.58 19.12
CA ILE A 68 21.86 71.21 19.27
C ILE A 68 21.75 70.55 17.90
N LEU A 69 21.18 71.26 16.92
CA LEU A 69 21.01 70.76 15.55
C LEU A 69 22.37 70.58 14.83
N ALA A 70 23.39 71.39 15.14
CA ALA A 70 24.72 71.29 14.52
C ALA A 70 25.36 69.90 14.66
N ARG A 71 25.02 69.14 15.70
CA ARG A 71 25.46 67.73 15.88
C ARG A 71 24.91 66.78 14.81
N HIS A 72 23.77 67.13 14.20
CA HIS A 72 23.10 66.34 13.17
C HIS A 72 23.41 66.81 11.74
N ASN A 73 24.34 67.77 11.57
CA ASN A 73 24.71 68.30 10.27
C ASN A 73 25.46 67.24 9.42
N ALA A 74 25.24 67.26 8.10
CA ALA A 74 25.85 66.34 7.15
C ALA A 74 27.39 66.38 7.14
N GLU A 75 28.02 67.54 7.41
CA GLU A 75 29.49 67.59 7.50
C GLU A 75 30.02 66.85 8.74
N TYR A 76 29.29 66.88 9.87
CA TYR A 76 29.62 66.11 11.07
C TYR A 76 29.41 64.60 10.83
N GLY A 77 28.28 64.22 10.22
CA GLY A 77 28.00 62.82 9.87
C GLY A 77 29.01 62.23 8.88
N CYS A 78 29.44 62.99 7.87
CA CYS A 78 30.48 62.56 6.93
C CYS A 78 31.84 62.31 7.62
N LEU A 79 32.16 63.08 8.66
CA LEU A 79 33.40 62.87 9.42
C LEU A 79 33.30 61.65 10.33
N ASN A 80 32.14 61.45 10.96
CA ASN A 80 31.88 60.24 11.75
C ASN A 80 32.00 58.98 10.88
N PHE A 81 31.48 59.04 9.64
CA PHE A 81 31.68 58.00 8.64
C PHE A 81 33.16 57.81 8.26
N GLN A 82 33.93 58.89 8.11
CA GLN A 82 35.37 58.79 7.83
C GLN A 82 36.16 58.17 9.00
N ASN A 83 35.76 58.45 10.24
CA ASN A 83 36.42 57.90 11.42
C ASN A 83 36.03 56.42 11.63
N ASN A 84 34.80 56.03 11.31
CA ASN A 84 34.33 54.64 11.37
C ASN A 84 34.43 53.94 10.01
N ILE A 85 35.39 54.36 9.17
CA ILE A 85 35.48 53.81 7.82
C ILE A 85 35.86 52.33 7.84
N ASP A 86 36.60 51.87 8.85
CA ASP A 86 37.01 50.47 8.95
C ASP A 86 35.81 49.54 9.20
N ASP A 87 34.80 50.01 9.93
CA ASP A 87 33.53 49.29 10.07
C ASP A 87 32.79 49.22 8.73
N PHE A 88 32.76 50.32 7.96
CA PHE A 88 32.20 50.32 6.60
C PHE A 88 32.95 49.35 5.67
N LYS A 89 34.28 49.32 5.74
CA LYS A 89 35.12 48.37 4.97
C LYS A 89 34.79 46.92 5.34
N ARG A 90 34.65 46.62 6.63
CA ARG A 90 34.29 45.30 7.14
C ARG A 90 32.90 44.87 6.65
N GLU A 91 31.92 45.76 6.76
CA GLU A 91 30.54 45.46 6.34
C GLU A 91 30.44 45.29 4.82
N LEU A 92 31.12 46.14 4.05
CA LEU A 92 31.22 46.03 2.60
C LEU A 92 31.85 44.68 2.19
N LYS A 93 32.90 44.25 2.88
CA LYS A 93 33.52 42.94 2.63
C LYS A 93 32.55 41.80 2.93
N ASN A 94 31.86 41.84 4.06
CA ASN A 94 30.86 40.83 4.42
C ASN A 94 29.74 40.77 3.38
N TYR A 95 29.27 41.93 2.91
CA TYR A 95 28.25 42.05 1.88
C TYR A 95 28.68 41.45 0.53
N ILE A 96 29.92 41.73 0.10
CA ILE A 96 30.48 41.15 -1.13
C ILE A 96 30.56 39.62 -1.01
N VAL A 97 31.03 39.10 0.12
CA VAL A 97 31.18 37.66 0.35
C VAL A 97 29.83 36.95 0.41
N ALA A 98 28.83 37.56 1.05
CA ALA A 98 27.47 37.01 1.15
C ALA A 98 26.78 36.89 -0.21
N ASN A 99 27.10 37.77 -1.17
CA ASN A 99 26.45 37.85 -2.48
C ASN A 99 27.34 37.38 -3.64
N LEU A 100 28.31 36.50 -3.39
CA LEU A 100 29.22 35.99 -4.43
C LEU A 100 28.48 35.11 -5.45
N LEU A 101 28.57 35.49 -6.72
CA LEU A 101 28.12 34.71 -7.86
C LEU A 101 29.32 34.29 -8.72
N SER A 102 29.36 33.02 -9.09
CA SER A 102 30.43 32.43 -9.90
C SER A 102 29.96 32.20 -11.33
N ILE A 103 30.53 32.92 -12.30
CA ILE A 103 30.23 32.77 -13.74
C ILE A 103 31.55 32.63 -14.49
N GLY A 104 31.70 31.60 -15.32
CA GLY A 104 32.89 31.39 -16.17
C GLY A 104 34.22 31.35 -15.38
N GLY A 105 34.21 30.74 -14.20
CA GLY A 105 35.39 30.63 -13.32
C GLY A 105 35.78 31.90 -12.54
N LYS A 106 35.09 33.03 -12.74
CA LYS A 106 35.28 34.26 -11.95
C LYS A 106 34.20 34.37 -10.87
N LYS A 107 34.60 34.78 -9.66
CA LYS A 107 33.70 35.06 -8.53
C LYS A 107 33.66 36.55 -8.27
N LYS A 108 32.47 37.16 -8.40
CA LYS A 108 32.22 38.56 -8.03
C LYS A 108 30.86 38.68 -7.36
N SER A 109 30.61 39.78 -6.66
CA SER A 109 29.30 40.05 -6.03
C SER A 109 28.26 40.38 -7.11
N ASP A 110 27.10 39.71 -7.03
CA ASP A 110 25.93 40.01 -7.86
C ASP A 110 25.21 41.28 -7.39
N ALA A 111 25.16 41.47 -6.07
CA ALA A 111 24.51 42.63 -5.48
C ALA A 111 25.35 43.90 -5.70
N SER A 112 24.70 45.01 -6.04
CA SER A 112 25.39 46.25 -6.43
C SER A 112 25.94 47.04 -5.23
N PHE A 113 27.02 47.80 -5.48
CA PHE A 113 27.58 48.71 -4.48
C PHE A 113 26.59 49.79 -4.04
N ASP A 114 25.77 50.30 -4.97
CA ASP A 114 24.81 51.36 -4.68
C ASP A 114 23.73 50.87 -3.70
N LEU A 115 23.27 49.62 -3.86
CA LEU A 115 22.28 49.01 -2.96
C LEU A 115 22.82 48.88 -1.52
N PHE A 116 24.09 48.45 -1.39
CA PHE A 116 24.76 48.40 -0.09
C PHE A 116 24.88 49.77 0.57
N VAL A 117 25.25 50.80 -0.20
CA VAL A 117 25.40 52.16 0.32
C VAL A 117 24.06 52.75 0.76
N ASP A 118 22.97 52.44 0.06
CA ASP A 118 21.63 52.89 0.46
C ASP A 118 21.21 52.24 1.78
N GLU A 119 21.46 50.94 1.94
CA GLU A 119 21.16 50.18 3.16
C GLU A 119 22.03 50.63 4.35
N TYR A 120 23.34 50.79 4.14
CA TYR A 120 24.27 51.28 5.16
C TYR A 120 24.04 52.76 5.50
N GLY A 121 23.77 53.58 4.47
CA GLY A 121 23.63 55.03 4.55
C GLY A 121 22.45 55.49 5.40
N TYR A 122 21.40 54.66 5.52
CA TYR A 122 20.24 54.93 6.38
C TYR A 122 20.62 55.00 7.88
N SER A 123 21.66 54.25 8.29
CA SER A 123 22.10 54.20 9.69
C SER A 123 23.01 55.37 10.11
N LEU A 124 23.64 56.06 9.15
CA LEU A 124 24.67 57.06 9.42
C LEU A 124 24.13 58.46 9.76
N ARG A 125 22.96 58.82 9.23
CA ARG A 125 22.37 60.16 9.39
C ARG A 125 20.86 60.09 9.39
N ASN A 126 20.24 60.66 10.42
CA ASN A 126 18.81 60.91 10.40
C ASN A 126 18.49 62.08 9.47
N GLN A 127 18.14 61.76 8.22
CA GLN A 127 17.85 62.74 7.17
C GLN A 127 16.68 63.66 7.54
N ASN A 128 15.74 63.20 8.37
CA ASN A 128 14.56 63.96 8.77
C ASN A 128 14.92 65.16 9.65
N TYR A 129 15.82 65.02 10.61
CA TYR A 129 16.23 66.16 11.45
C TYR A 129 17.04 67.19 10.65
N ALA A 130 17.88 66.71 9.72
CA ALA A 130 18.73 67.60 8.94
C ALA A 130 17.93 68.43 7.93
N SER A 131 16.91 67.85 7.29
CA SER A 131 16.05 68.56 6.35
C SER A 131 15.16 69.59 7.04
N VAL A 132 14.60 69.23 8.21
CA VAL A 132 13.69 70.08 9.00
C VAL A 132 14.40 71.34 9.52
N ALA A 133 15.67 71.24 9.90
CA ALA A 133 16.47 72.36 10.41
C ALA A 133 16.47 73.59 9.49
N SER A 134 16.62 73.37 8.18
CA SER A 134 16.64 74.46 7.17
C SER A 134 15.35 75.27 7.08
N ALA A 135 14.21 74.64 7.41
CA ALA A 135 12.89 75.27 7.41
C ALA A 135 12.50 75.85 8.78
N VAL A 136 13.00 75.27 9.87
CA VAL A 136 12.64 75.68 11.24
C VAL A 136 13.32 76.99 11.64
N PHE A 137 14.58 77.24 11.25
CA PHE A 137 15.28 78.47 11.66
C PHE A 137 14.61 79.78 11.22
N PRO A 138 14.16 79.94 9.95
CA PRO A 138 13.43 81.14 9.54
C PRO A 138 12.07 81.25 10.24
N MET A 139 11.36 80.13 10.43
CA MET A 139 10.07 80.10 11.11
C MET A 139 10.18 80.51 12.59
N LEU A 140 11.21 80.04 13.29
CA LEU A 140 11.51 80.49 14.66
C LEU A 140 11.94 81.95 14.70
N GLY A 141 12.64 82.45 13.67
CA GLY A 141 12.99 83.86 13.52
C GLY A 141 11.75 84.76 13.37
N ILE A 142 10.80 84.35 12.53
CA ILE A 142 9.50 85.02 12.35
C ILE A 142 8.70 84.99 13.65
N LEU A 143 8.57 83.82 14.28
CA LEU A 143 7.90 83.67 15.57
C LEU A 143 8.52 84.57 16.64
N GLY A 144 9.84 84.60 16.73
CA GLY A 144 10.54 85.44 17.70
C GLY A 144 10.40 86.94 17.44
N THR A 145 10.20 87.33 16.18
CA THR A 145 9.86 88.71 15.82
C THR A 145 8.48 89.08 16.35
N PHE A 146 7.47 88.22 16.15
CA PHE A 146 6.12 88.45 16.69
C PHE A 146 6.10 88.51 18.21
N ILE A 147 6.83 87.61 18.88
CA ILE A 147 6.95 87.62 20.35
C ILE A 147 7.64 88.91 20.83
N SER A 148 8.70 89.35 20.16
CA SER A 148 9.42 90.58 20.52
C SER A 148 8.51 91.81 20.35
N ILE A 149 7.78 91.93 19.24
CA ILE A 149 6.84 93.04 19.01
C ILE A 149 5.70 93.02 20.05
N ALA A 150 5.17 91.84 20.38
CA ALA A 150 4.10 91.71 21.36
C ALA A 150 4.52 92.17 22.75
N ILE A 151 5.78 91.93 23.13
CA ILE A 151 6.32 92.37 24.43
C ILE A 151 6.67 93.86 24.41
N SER A 152 7.16 94.39 23.29
CA SER A 152 7.51 95.81 23.15
C SER A 152 6.31 96.73 22.92
N MET A 153 5.06 96.22 22.91
CA MET A 153 3.84 97.02 22.80
C MET A 153 3.54 97.74 24.13
N PRO A 154 3.68 99.08 24.20
CA PRO A 154 3.38 99.83 25.42
C PRO A 154 1.86 100.02 25.58
N HIS A 155 1.42 100.29 26.81
CA HIS A 155 0.04 100.69 27.09
C HIS A 155 -0.15 102.16 26.75
N PHE A 156 -0.84 102.45 25.64
CA PHE A 156 -1.10 103.83 25.23
C PHE A 156 -2.00 104.57 26.23
N SER A 157 -1.48 105.64 26.83
CA SER A 157 -2.26 106.53 27.71
C SER A 157 -2.54 107.87 27.02
N SER A 158 -3.82 108.24 26.90
CA SER A 158 -4.23 109.49 26.25
C SER A 158 -4.04 110.75 27.10
N ASN A 159 -3.43 110.63 28.29
CA ASN A 159 -3.45 111.72 29.28
C ASN A 159 -2.35 112.77 29.07
N ASN A 160 -1.25 112.46 28.37
CA ASN A 160 -0.14 113.38 28.11
C ASN A 160 0.44 113.17 26.69
N ILE A 161 0.53 114.24 25.89
CA ILE A 161 1.08 114.19 24.51
C ILE A 161 2.58 113.80 24.51
N ASP A 162 3.37 114.29 25.47
CA ASP A 162 4.80 113.94 25.60
C ASP A 162 5.03 112.47 25.99
N GLY A 163 4.08 111.89 26.74
CA GLY A 163 4.06 110.47 27.07
C GLY A 163 3.79 109.61 25.84
N LEU A 164 2.85 110.04 24.99
CA LEU A 164 2.50 109.37 23.75
C LEU A 164 3.67 109.35 22.76
N GLU A 165 4.44 110.45 22.62
CA GLU A 165 5.63 110.48 21.76
C GLU A 165 6.70 109.49 22.22
N THR A 166 6.92 109.40 23.54
CA THR A 166 7.88 108.46 24.13
C THR A 166 7.44 107.00 23.96
N GLU A 167 6.15 106.72 24.14
CA GLU A 167 5.55 105.40 23.92
C GLU A 167 5.66 104.96 22.44
N ILE A 168 5.42 105.87 21.49
CA ILE A 168 5.58 105.60 20.06
C ILE A 168 7.06 105.37 19.71
N ALA A 169 7.97 106.17 20.26
CA ALA A 169 9.42 105.98 20.04
C ALA A 169 9.92 104.63 20.60
N GLN A 170 9.39 104.20 21.76
CA GLN A 170 9.69 102.91 22.35
C GLN A 170 9.15 101.75 21.50
N LEU A 171 7.90 101.84 21.02
CA LEU A 171 7.33 100.87 20.08
C LEU A 171 8.18 100.75 18.80
N LEU A 172 8.56 101.89 18.20
CA LEU A 172 9.36 101.91 16.97
C LEU A 172 10.76 101.31 17.19
N GLY A 173 11.35 101.56 18.36
CA GLY A 173 12.60 100.94 18.81
C GLY A 173 12.49 99.42 18.93
N GLY A 174 11.47 98.93 19.64
CA GLY A 174 11.26 97.50 19.85
C GLY A 174 10.89 96.72 18.59
N VAL A 175 10.16 97.36 17.66
CA VAL A 175 9.93 96.81 16.31
C VAL A 175 11.26 96.67 15.56
N GLY A 176 12.13 97.69 15.63
CA GLY A 176 13.46 97.65 15.00
C GLY A 176 14.33 96.50 15.50
N THR A 177 14.33 96.25 16.82
CA THR A 177 15.14 95.16 17.40
C THR A 177 14.53 93.78 17.18
N ALA A 178 13.20 93.68 17.05
CA ALA A 178 12.51 92.44 16.70
C ALA A 178 12.95 91.92 15.32
N PHE A 179 13.19 92.80 14.33
CA PHE A 179 13.65 92.38 13.00
C PHE A 179 15.01 91.68 13.02
N TYR A 180 15.89 91.98 13.99
CA TYR A 180 17.18 91.30 14.13
C TYR A 180 17.01 89.81 14.41
N VAL A 181 15.95 89.41 15.11
CA VAL A 181 15.62 88.01 15.40
C VAL A 181 15.31 87.24 14.11
N SER A 182 14.53 87.85 13.20
CA SER A 182 14.23 87.26 11.88
C SER A 182 15.45 87.17 10.98
N ILE A 183 16.24 88.26 10.89
CA ILE A 183 17.48 88.30 10.10
C ILE A 183 18.43 87.19 10.56
N TYR A 184 18.57 87.00 11.86
CA TYR A 184 19.39 85.95 12.43
C TYR A 184 18.84 84.54 12.12
N GLY A 185 17.53 84.33 12.21
CA GLY A 185 16.90 83.06 11.83
C GLY A 185 17.12 82.68 10.36
N ILE A 186 17.00 83.65 9.45
CA ILE A 186 17.29 83.47 8.01
C ILE A 186 18.79 83.17 7.80
N PHE A 187 19.66 83.92 8.47
CA PHE A 187 21.11 83.69 8.40
C PHE A 187 21.49 82.27 8.86
N LEU A 188 20.92 81.80 9.97
CA LEU A 188 21.14 80.43 10.47
C LEU A 188 20.71 79.38 9.45
N ALA A 189 19.58 79.58 8.77
CA ALA A 189 19.10 78.68 7.73
C ALA A 189 20.04 78.61 6.52
N LEU A 190 20.49 79.77 6.02
CA LEU A 190 21.43 79.82 4.89
C LEU A 190 22.76 79.18 5.26
N TRP A 191 23.26 79.46 6.48
CA TRP A 191 24.47 78.85 6.99
C TRP A 191 24.33 77.33 7.12
N TRP A 192 23.19 76.86 7.65
CA TRP A 192 22.87 75.44 7.74
C TRP A 192 22.90 74.76 6.36
N ILE A 193 22.18 75.32 5.38
CA ILE A 193 22.08 74.77 4.02
C ILE A 193 23.46 74.68 3.36
N TYR A 194 24.31 75.68 3.54
CA TYR A 194 25.67 75.66 2.99
C TYR A 194 26.48 74.46 3.50
N PHE A 195 26.48 74.23 4.82
CA PHE A 195 27.20 73.11 5.42
C PHE A 195 26.57 71.76 5.10
N GLU A 196 25.25 71.69 5.02
CA GLU A 196 24.54 70.48 4.63
C GLU A 196 24.91 70.04 3.21
N LYS A 197 24.78 70.95 2.23
CA LYS A 197 25.14 70.65 0.83
C LYS A 197 26.62 70.29 0.68
N LYS A 198 27.50 71.02 1.38
CA LYS A 198 28.94 70.75 1.38
C LYS A 198 29.28 69.39 1.98
N GLY A 199 28.58 68.99 3.04
CA GLY A 199 28.74 67.67 3.68
C GLY A 199 28.30 66.54 2.75
N ILE A 200 27.11 66.65 2.16
CA ILE A 200 26.57 65.66 1.22
C ILE A 200 27.51 65.48 0.00
N SER A 201 27.93 66.58 -0.64
CA SER A 201 28.85 66.47 -1.79
C SER A 201 30.24 65.93 -1.45
N LYS A 202 30.68 66.00 -0.19
CA LYS A 202 31.91 65.32 0.25
C LYS A 202 31.69 63.83 0.44
N TYR A 203 30.56 63.45 1.04
CA TYR A 203 30.16 62.07 1.24
C TYR A 203 29.99 61.34 -0.10
N GLU A 204 29.26 61.91 -1.05
CA GLU A 204 29.09 61.35 -2.40
C GLU A 204 30.42 61.13 -3.12
N ARG A 205 31.34 62.11 -3.06
CA ARG A 205 32.67 61.97 -3.65
C ARG A 205 33.48 60.85 -3.00
N LEU A 206 33.33 60.66 -1.68
CA LEU A 206 33.99 59.58 -0.97
C LEU A 206 33.41 58.22 -1.39
N LEU A 207 32.07 58.11 -1.48
CA LEU A 207 31.40 56.91 -1.98
C LEU A 207 31.79 56.57 -3.41
N ILE A 208 31.87 57.55 -4.31
CA ILE A 208 32.33 57.35 -5.70
C ILE A 208 33.77 56.83 -5.73
N LYS A 209 34.65 57.35 -4.86
CA LYS A 209 36.03 56.85 -4.75
C LYS A 209 36.03 55.38 -4.33
N TYR A 210 35.23 55.01 -3.34
CA TYR A 210 35.08 53.62 -2.90
C TYR A 210 34.48 52.73 -3.98
N LYS A 211 33.37 53.15 -4.62
CA LYS A 211 32.72 52.48 -5.75
C LYS A 211 33.72 52.15 -6.86
N ASN A 212 34.56 53.11 -7.22
CA ASN A 212 35.58 52.94 -8.26
C ASN A 212 36.68 51.97 -7.80
N SER A 213 37.15 52.09 -6.56
CA SER A 213 38.15 51.17 -5.99
C SER A 213 37.64 49.74 -5.87
N THR A 214 36.34 49.54 -5.64
CA THR A 214 35.75 48.20 -5.50
C THR A 214 35.05 47.68 -6.74
N LYS A 215 35.05 48.43 -7.85
CA LYS A 215 34.34 48.09 -9.09
C LYS A 215 34.66 46.68 -9.59
N ASN A 216 35.91 46.23 -9.45
CA ASN A 216 36.35 44.92 -9.92
C ASN A 216 35.74 43.74 -9.15
N PHE A 217 35.22 43.98 -7.94
CA PHE A 217 34.59 42.96 -7.10
C PHE A 217 33.09 42.83 -7.33
N PHE A 218 32.50 43.73 -8.12
CA PHE A 218 31.09 43.71 -8.48
C PHE A 218 30.94 43.31 -9.93
N TRP A 219 29.91 42.52 -10.22
CA TRP A 219 29.56 42.22 -11.60
C TRP A 219 29.01 43.45 -12.32
N ASN A 220 29.51 43.71 -13.53
CA ASN A 220 28.80 44.59 -14.46
C ASN A 220 27.77 43.76 -15.25
N LYS A 221 26.63 44.36 -15.60
CA LYS A 221 25.57 43.69 -16.39
C LYS A 221 26.10 43.12 -17.71
N ASP A 222 26.99 43.85 -18.38
CA ASP A 222 27.61 43.41 -19.63
C ASP A 222 28.57 42.24 -19.41
N GLU A 223 29.33 42.24 -18.31
CA GLU A 223 30.26 41.15 -17.97
C GLU A 223 29.51 39.85 -17.64
N ILE A 224 28.39 39.93 -16.91
CA ILE A 224 27.51 38.78 -16.63
C ILE A 224 27.02 38.18 -17.95
N THR A 225 26.50 39.05 -18.83
CA THR A 225 25.92 38.63 -20.11
C THR A 225 26.98 37.98 -21.00
N GLN A 226 28.17 38.57 -21.09
CA GLN A 226 29.31 37.99 -21.81
C GLN A 226 29.77 36.67 -21.19
N GLY A 227 29.80 36.56 -19.86
CA GLY A 227 30.16 35.33 -19.14
C GLY A 227 29.20 34.19 -19.45
N TYR A 228 27.88 34.42 -19.33
CA TYR A 228 26.87 33.44 -19.70
C TYR A 228 26.93 33.07 -21.18
N LEU A 229 27.07 34.06 -22.07
CA LEU A 229 27.18 33.81 -23.51
C LEU A 229 28.40 32.95 -23.83
N SER A 230 29.54 33.21 -23.20
CA SER A 230 30.75 32.39 -23.36
C SER A 230 30.55 30.97 -22.86
N GLU A 231 29.87 30.78 -21.72
CA GLU A 231 29.59 29.44 -21.18
C GLU A 231 28.67 28.65 -22.10
N ILE A 232 27.61 29.30 -22.62
CA ILE A 232 26.69 28.71 -23.60
C ILE A 232 27.43 28.35 -24.89
N LEU A 233 28.30 29.23 -25.40
CA LEU A 233 29.10 28.97 -26.59
C LEU A 233 30.07 27.80 -26.37
N ASN A 234 30.70 27.72 -25.20
CA ASN A 234 31.57 26.60 -24.84
C ASN A 234 30.79 25.28 -24.79
N ALA A 235 29.66 25.24 -24.09
CA ALA A 235 28.80 24.06 -24.03
C ALA A 235 28.32 23.63 -25.43
N ASN A 236 27.89 24.58 -26.27
CA ASN A 236 27.50 24.29 -27.65
C ASN A 236 28.66 23.75 -28.48
N SER A 237 29.88 24.27 -28.30
CA SER A 237 31.07 23.78 -28.99
C SER A 237 31.44 22.36 -28.56
N GLU A 238 31.27 22.04 -27.27
CA GLU A 238 31.50 20.71 -26.71
C GLU A 238 30.47 19.69 -27.22
N ILE A 239 29.19 20.08 -27.26
CA ILE A 239 28.12 19.30 -27.91
C ILE A 239 28.46 19.07 -29.37
N SER A 240 28.86 20.10 -30.11
CA SER A 240 29.23 19.98 -31.52
C SER A 240 30.42 19.04 -31.73
N ARG A 241 31.43 19.11 -30.86
CA ARG A 241 32.60 18.23 -30.91
C ARG A 241 32.25 16.78 -30.55
N SER A 242 31.40 16.59 -29.55
CA SER A 242 30.90 15.28 -29.14
C SER A 242 30.05 14.66 -30.25
N PHE A 243 29.19 15.45 -30.89
CA PHE A 243 28.43 15.04 -32.06
C PHE A 243 29.36 14.68 -33.24
N ALA A 244 30.38 15.49 -33.54
CA ALA A 244 31.35 15.19 -34.59
C ALA A 244 32.15 13.91 -34.28
N MET A 245 32.49 13.66 -33.01
CA MET A 245 33.17 12.43 -32.59
C MET A 245 32.26 11.20 -32.70
N MET A 246 31.00 11.32 -32.28
CA MET A 246 29.99 10.27 -32.46
C MET A 246 29.64 10.04 -33.93
N SER A 247 29.64 11.09 -34.76
CA SER A 247 29.36 11.02 -36.19
C SER A 247 30.58 10.65 -37.03
N SER A 248 31.77 10.54 -36.42
CA SER A 248 32.96 10.13 -37.15
C SER A 248 32.89 8.64 -37.56
N THR A 249 33.64 8.33 -38.62
CA THR A 249 33.70 7.11 -39.47
C THR A 249 33.22 5.77 -38.88
N ASN A 250 33.41 5.52 -37.59
CA ASN A 250 32.97 4.30 -36.93
C ASN A 250 31.46 4.17 -36.73
N PHE A 251 30.68 5.27 -36.71
CA PHE A 251 29.23 5.18 -36.48
C PHE A 251 28.50 4.56 -37.68
N THR A 252 28.75 5.06 -38.89
CA THR A 252 28.14 4.51 -40.10
C THR A 252 28.53 3.05 -40.30
N GLU A 253 29.79 2.69 -40.02
CA GLU A 253 30.26 1.31 -40.10
C GLU A 253 29.62 0.40 -39.05
N ARG A 254 29.52 0.87 -37.79
CA ARG A 254 28.81 0.13 -36.72
C ARG A 254 27.32 -0.01 -37.00
N LEU A 255 26.71 1.03 -37.57
CA LEU A 255 25.29 1.03 -37.92
C LEU A 255 25.03 0.04 -39.06
N ASN A 256 25.84 0.07 -40.12
CA ASN A 256 25.77 -0.93 -41.19
C ASN A 256 26.00 -2.36 -40.65
N ARG A 257 27.00 -2.56 -39.80
CA ARG A 257 27.25 -3.86 -39.18
C ARG A 257 26.08 -4.34 -38.33
N LEU A 258 25.45 -3.46 -37.55
CA LEU A 258 24.27 -3.80 -36.76
C LEU A 258 23.06 -4.13 -37.65
N ILE A 259 22.89 -3.41 -38.75
CA ILE A 259 21.85 -3.71 -39.74
C ILE A 259 22.09 -5.10 -40.33
N ASP A 260 23.31 -5.42 -40.74
CA ASP A 260 23.66 -6.74 -41.27
C ASP A 260 23.47 -7.86 -40.23
N GLU A 261 23.90 -7.65 -38.98
CA GLU A 261 23.67 -8.61 -37.89
C GLU A 261 22.17 -8.85 -37.64
N LYS A 262 21.34 -7.81 -37.72
CA LYS A 262 19.88 -7.92 -37.53
C LYS A 262 19.18 -8.55 -38.72
N ILE A 263 19.61 -8.26 -39.94
CA ILE A 263 19.12 -8.92 -41.15
C ILE A 263 19.47 -10.42 -41.10
N GLY A 264 20.71 -10.78 -40.77
CA GLY A 264 21.11 -12.17 -40.63
C GLY A 264 20.35 -12.91 -39.52
N ALA A 265 20.11 -12.25 -38.37
CA ALA A 265 19.27 -12.81 -37.32
C ALA A 265 17.82 -13.02 -37.80
N PHE A 266 17.25 -12.07 -38.53
CA PHE A 266 15.92 -12.18 -39.12
C PHE A 266 15.82 -13.33 -40.12
N GLU A 267 16.80 -13.47 -41.02
CA GLU A 267 16.90 -14.60 -41.94
C GLU A 267 16.95 -15.95 -41.20
N SER A 268 17.72 -16.04 -40.12
CA SER A 268 17.81 -17.27 -39.32
C SER A 268 16.48 -17.65 -38.65
N VAL A 269 15.73 -16.65 -38.15
CA VAL A 269 14.40 -16.86 -37.56
C VAL A 269 13.40 -17.28 -38.64
N MET A 270 13.46 -16.66 -39.82
CA MET A 270 12.59 -17.00 -40.95
C MET A 270 12.86 -18.42 -41.48
N GLU A 271 14.13 -18.85 -41.56
CA GLU A 271 14.52 -20.23 -41.85
C GLU A 271 13.98 -21.21 -40.79
N ALA A 272 14.08 -20.86 -39.51
CA ALA A 272 13.57 -21.68 -38.41
C ALA A 272 12.04 -21.80 -38.45
N GLU A 273 11.34 -20.69 -38.72
CA GLU A 273 9.88 -20.67 -38.91
C GLU A 273 9.48 -21.53 -40.10
N LYS A 274 10.16 -21.39 -41.24
CA LYS A 274 9.91 -22.21 -42.43
C LYS A 274 10.07 -23.71 -42.15
N ARG A 275 11.10 -24.11 -41.40
CA ARG A 275 11.27 -25.52 -40.97
C ARG A 275 10.18 -25.95 -40.00
N SER A 276 9.81 -25.10 -39.04
CA SER A 276 8.71 -25.39 -38.12
C SER A 276 7.39 -25.57 -38.87
N MET A 277 7.10 -24.74 -39.88
CA MET A 277 5.91 -24.88 -40.71
C MET A 277 5.91 -26.18 -41.51
N ALA A 278 7.06 -26.59 -42.05
CA ALA A 278 7.18 -27.87 -42.76
C ALA A 278 6.90 -29.06 -41.83
N ILE A 279 7.44 -29.04 -40.61
CA ILE A 279 7.17 -30.07 -39.59
C ILE A 279 5.70 -30.04 -39.18
N THR A 280 5.12 -28.86 -38.92
CA THR A 280 3.70 -28.73 -38.57
C THR A 280 2.80 -29.24 -39.70
N GLN A 281 3.15 -29.01 -40.96
CA GLN A 281 2.41 -29.53 -42.10
C GLN A 281 2.45 -31.06 -42.15
N GLU A 282 3.62 -31.67 -41.94
CA GLU A 282 3.78 -33.12 -41.87
C GLU A 282 2.96 -33.73 -40.71
N GLU A 283 3.01 -33.12 -39.53
CA GLU A 283 2.24 -33.58 -38.37
C GLU A 283 0.74 -33.39 -38.56
N LEU A 284 0.30 -32.33 -39.25
CA LEU A 284 -1.10 -32.12 -39.59
C LEU A 284 -1.61 -33.19 -40.58
N GLU A 285 -0.77 -33.59 -41.53
CA GLU A 285 -1.08 -34.67 -42.49
C GLU A 285 -1.21 -36.01 -41.77
N LYS A 286 -0.26 -36.35 -40.87
CA LYS A 286 -0.34 -37.55 -40.02
C LYS A 286 -1.57 -37.52 -39.10
N ALA A 287 -1.89 -36.38 -38.51
CA ALA A 287 -3.10 -36.22 -37.69
C ALA A 287 -4.37 -36.43 -38.53
N GLY A 288 -4.39 -35.90 -39.76
CA GLY A 288 -5.47 -36.12 -40.72
C GLY A 288 -5.66 -37.61 -41.04
N GLU A 289 -4.58 -38.33 -41.32
CA GLU A 289 -4.63 -39.79 -41.51
C GLU A 289 -5.13 -40.52 -40.25
N MET A 290 -4.67 -40.13 -39.07
CA MET A 290 -5.09 -40.74 -37.81
C MET A 290 -6.58 -40.51 -37.54
N ILE A 291 -7.10 -39.30 -37.82
CA ILE A 291 -8.53 -38.99 -37.75
C ILE A 291 -9.33 -39.85 -38.72
N GLN A 292 -8.85 -40.04 -39.96
CA GLN A 292 -9.52 -40.92 -40.93
C GLN A 292 -9.54 -42.38 -40.45
N ARG A 293 -8.41 -42.91 -39.97
CA ARG A 293 -8.34 -44.29 -39.42
C ARG A 293 -9.26 -44.44 -38.21
N THR A 294 -9.33 -43.45 -37.33
CA THR A 294 -10.20 -43.46 -36.15
C THR A 294 -11.67 -43.44 -36.57
N ASN A 295 -12.06 -42.62 -37.55
CA ASN A 295 -13.43 -42.60 -38.07
C ASN A 295 -13.84 -43.93 -38.70
N LEU A 296 -12.93 -44.59 -39.45
CA LEU A 296 -13.19 -45.92 -40.00
C LEU A 296 -13.40 -46.96 -38.90
N ALA A 297 -12.51 -46.97 -37.89
CA ALA A 297 -12.65 -47.85 -36.74
C ALA A 297 -13.94 -47.57 -35.94
N HIS A 298 -14.37 -46.31 -35.84
CA HIS A 298 -15.63 -45.94 -35.20
C HIS A 298 -16.84 -46.46 -35.99
N GLY A 299 -16.80 -46.39 -37.33
CA GLY A 299 -17.83 -47.00 -38.17
C GLY A 299 -17.91 -48.53 -38.06
N GLU A 300 -16.79 -49.22 -37.82
CA GLU A 300 -16.78 -50.64 -37.50
C GLU A 300 -17.30 -50.93 -36.08
N LEU A 301 -16.96 -50.08 -35.12
CA LEU A 301 -17.47 -50.15 -33.75
C LEU A 301 -19.00 -50.00 -33.73
N ASP A 302 -19.56 -49.03 -34.47
CA ASP A 302 -21.01 -48.83 -34.60
C ASP A 302 -21.70 -50.06 -35.19
N LYS A 303 -21.10 -50.70 -36.21
CA LYS A 303 -21.60 -51.97 -36.75
C LYS A 303 -21.57 -53.08 -35.70
N SER A 304 -20.50 -53.19 -34.92
CA SER A 304 -20.39 -54.18 -33.85
C SER A 304 -21.43 -53.95 -32.74
N PHE A 305 -21.67 -52.68 -32.35
CA PHE A 305 -22.72 -52.31 -31.40
C PHE A 305 -24.11 -52.64 -31.93
N ALA A 306 -24.39 -52.36 -33.21
CA ALA A 306 -25.64 -52.73 -33.86
C ALA A 306 -25.86 -54.25 -33.86
N GLN A 307 -24.81 -55.04 -34.13
CA GLN A 307 -24.85 -56.50 -34.05
C GLN A 307 -25.12 -56.98 -32.62
N ILE A 308 -24.42 -56.44 -31.61
CA ILE A 308 -24.65 -56.76 -30.20
C ILE A 308 -26.09 -56.44 -29.81
N LEU A 309 -26.60 -55.25 -30.14
CA LEU A 309 -27.99 -54.86 -29.86
C LEU A 309 -28.99 -55.82 -30.53
N SER A 310 -28.73 -56.25 -31.77
CA SER A 310 -29.58 -57.21 -32.46
C SER A 310 -29.56 -58.59 -31.79
N ALA A 311 -28.39 -59.06 -31.35
CA ALA A 311 -28.24 -60.31 -30.61
C ALA A 311 -28.96 -60.24 -29.26
N LEU A 312 -28.84 -59.11 -28.55
CA LEU A 312 -29.50 -58.86 -27.27
C LEU A 312 -31.03 -58.84 -27.42
N LYS A 313 -31.53 -58.23 -28.51
CA LYS A 313 -32.96 -58.29 -28.87
C LYS A 313 -33.43 -59.71 -29.17
N SER A 314 -32.61 -60.49 -29.89
CA SER A 314 -32.92 -61.91 -30.18
C SER A 314 -32.96 -62.74 -28.90
N VAL A 315 -31.97 -62.59 -28.00
CA VAL A 315 -31.95 -63.28 -26.71
C VAL A 315 -33.18 -62.90 -25.88
N SER A 316 -33.54 -61.61 -25.84
CA SER A 316 -34.75 -61.16 -25.16
C SER A 316 -36.01 -61.81 -25.75
N ALA A 317 -36.11 -61.91 -27.08
CA ALA A 317 -37.24 -62.57 -27.73
C ALA A 317 -37.30 -64.07 -27.38
N SER A 318 -36.16 -64.76 -27.41
CA SER A 318 -36.07 -66.16 -27.00
C SER A 318 -36.41 -66.37 -25.53
N LEU A 319 -36.04 -65.46 -24.63
CA LEU A 319 -36.41 -65.53 -23.21
C LEU A 319 -37.93 -65.38 -23.02
N ILE A 320 -38.58 -64.48 -23.77
CA ILE A 320 -40.05 -64.33 -23.77
C ILE A 320 -40.71 -65.62 -24.29
N GLU A 321 -40.17 -66.21 -25.36
CA GLU A 321 -40.68 -67.46 -25.91
C GLU A 321 -40.52 -68.64 -24.94
N ILE A 322 -39.37 -68.76 -24.28
CA ILE A 322 -39.14 -69.75 -23.21
C ILE A 322 -40.12 -69.53 -22.06
N GLN A 323 -40.31 -68.29 -21.61
CA GLN A 323 -41.26 -67.97 -20.53
C GLN A 323 -42.68 -68.38 -20.90
N ASN A 324 -43.11 -68.11 -22.14
CA ASN A 324 -44.43 -68.51 -22.64
C ASN A 324 -44.54 -70.03 -22.78
N GLY A 325 -43.48 -70.69 -23.25
CA GLY A 325 -43.42 -72.16 -23.38
C GLY A 325 -43.49 -72.87 -22.04
N ILE A 326 -42.72 -72.42 -21.04
CA ILE A 326 -42.78 -72.92 -19.66
C ILE A 326 -44.19 -72.70 -19.08
N SER A 327 -44.80 -71.53 -19.29
CA SER A 327 -46.15 -71.25 -18.81
C SER A 327 -47.19 -72.19 -19.43
N ALA A 328 -47.10 -72.44 -20.74
CA ALA A 328 -47.98 -73.38 -21.45
C ALA A 328 -47.75 -74.83 -21.00
N GLN A 329 -46.50 -75.23 -20.77
CA GLN A 329 -46.14 -76.56 -20.28
C GLN A 329 -46.58 -76.79 -18.83
N TYR A 330 -46.47 -75.78 -17.97
CA TYR A 330 -46.95 -75.83 -16.60
C TYR A 330 -48.49 -76.02 -16.56
N LEU A 331 -49.21 -75.28 -17.41
CA LEU A 331 -50.66 -75.39 -17.53
C LEU A 331 -51.09 -76.79 -18.02
N SER A 332 -50.41 -77.34 -19.02
CA SER A 332 -50.73 -78.67 -19.57
C SER A 332 -50.37 -79.81 -18.60
N GLN A 333 -49.26 -79.69 -17.87
CA GLN A 333 -48.86 -80.66 -16.84
C GLN A 333 -49.82 -80.64 -15.65
N SER A 334 -50.26 -79.46 -15.20
CA SER A 334 -51.28 -79.33 -14.15
C SER A 334 -52.60 -79.99 -14.57
N LYS A 335 -53.00 -79.85 -15.84
CA LYS A 335 -54.20 -80.52 -16.37
C LYS A 335 -54.05 -82.04 -16.38
N ALA A 336 -52.92 -82.55 -16.89
CA ALA A 336 -52.65 -83.99 -16.92
C ALA A 336 -52.61 -84.64 -15.53
N LEU A 337 -52.06 -83.95 -14.53
CA LEU A 337 -52.08 -84.42 -13.13
C LEU A 337 -53.49 -84.48 -12.56
N THR A 338 -54.36 -83.53 -12.92
CA THR A 338 -55.76 -83.50 -12.47
C THR A 338 -56.56 -84.63 -13.12
N ASP A 339 -56.39 -84.85 -14.42
CA ASP A 339 -57.05 -85.95 -15.15
C ASP A 339 -56.55 -87.31 -14.64
N GLY A 340 -55.24 -87.45 -14.41
CA GLY A 340 -54.63 -88.66 -13.86
C GLY A 340 -55.08 -89.01 -12.44
N GLN A 341 -55.38 -88.01 -11.59
CA GLN A 341 -56.00 -88.26 -10.28
C GLN A 341 -57.41 -88.87 -10.42
N GLY A 342 -58.18 -88.42 -11.42
CA GLY A 342 -59.50 -88.99 -11.74
C GLY A 342 -59.41 -90.45 -12.20
N GLU A 343 -58.44 -90.77 -13.07
CA GLU A 343 -58.21 -92.16 -13.50
C GLU A 343 -57.69 -93.06 -12.36
N LEU A 344 -56.78 -92.57 -11.52
CA LEU A 344 -56.25 -93.33 -10.39
C LEU A 344 -57.34 -93.67 -9.37
N ALA A 345 -58.28 -92.76 -9.13
CA ALA A 345 -59.45 -93.02 -8.28
C ALA A 345 -60.31 -94.15 -8.86
N ASN A 346 -60.55 -94.15 -10.17
CA ASN A 346 -61.27 -95.23 -10.86
C ASN A 346 -60.53 -96.56 -10.80
N VAL A 347 -59.22 -96.59 -11.07
CA VAL A 347 -58.39 -97.81 -11.00
C VAL A 347 -58.36 -98.38 -9.57
N THR A 348 -58.23 -97.52 -8.57
CA THR A 348 -58.22 -97.94 -7.15
C THR A 348 -59.56 -98.58 -6.76
N SER A 349 -60.68 -98.02 -7.23
CA SER A 349 -62.01 -98.61 -7.02
C SER A 349 -62.17 -99.97 -7.69
N ALA A 350 -61.65 -100.13 -8.91
CA ALA A 350 -61.72 -101.37 -9.67
C ALA A 350 -60.85 -102.47 -9.06
N LEU A 351 -59.64 -102.12 -8.60
CA LEU A 351 -58.73 -103.03 -7.91
C LEU A 351 -59.33 -103.54 -6.60
N SER A 352 -59.99 -102.66 -5.83
CA SER A 352 -60.70 -103.03 -4.60
C SER A 352 -61.82 -104.06 -4.87
N ALA A 353 -62.56 -103.90 -5.98
CA ALA A 353 -63.57 -104.86 -6.40
C ALA A 353 -62.97 -106.22 -6.80
N GLN A 354 -61.83 -106.22 -7.51
CA GLN A 354 -61.12 -107.45 -7.88
C GLN A 354 -60.56 -108.20 -6.67
N ILE A 355 -59.99 -107.50 -5.67
CA ILE A 355 -59.50 -108.12 -4.44
C ILE A 355 -60.64 -108.80 -3.67
N LYS A 356 -61.82 -108.17 -3.59
CA LYS A 356 -63.02 -108.80 -2.99
C LYS A 356 -63.43 -110.09 -3.71
N SER A 357 -63.42 -110.09 -5.04
CA SER A 357 -63.73 -111.26 -5.86
C SER A 357 -62.73 -112.41 -5.61
N LEU A 358 -61.43 -112.11 -5.66
CA LEU A 358 -60.37 -113.09 -5.42
C LEU A 358 -60.47 -113.75 -4.04
N ASN A 359 -60.78 -112.96 -3.01
CA ASN A 359 -60.95 -113.47 -1.65
C ASN A 359 -62.13 -114.46 -1.53
N ALA A 360 -63.23 -114.20 -2.25
CA ALA A 360 -64.36 -115.13 -2.31
C ALA A 360 -63.99 -116.45 -3.01
N SER A 361 -63.21 -116.38 -4.11
CA SER A 361 -62.74 -117.58 -4.81
C SER A 361 -61.79 -118.43 -3.97
N LEU A 362 -60.86 -117.81 -3.23
CA LEU A 362 -59.95 -118.51 -2.31
C LEU A 362 -60.69 -119.18 -1.14
N GLY A 363 -61.73 -118.51 -0.61
CA GLY A 363 -62.61 -119.09 0.41
C GLY A 363 -63.35 -120.34 -0.09
N GLY A 364 -63.81 -120.33 -1.35
CA GLY A 364 -64.42 -121.50 -1.99
C GLY A 364 -63.44 -122.67 -2.16
N PHE A 365 -62.23 -122.38 -2.64
CA PHE A 365 -61.18 -123.39 -2.85
C PHE A 365 -60.74 -124.06 -1.53
N ALA A 366 -60.63 -123.30 -0.44
CA ALA A 366 -60.32 -123.85 0.88
C ALA A 366 -61.42 -124.81 1.39
N GLY A 367 -62.69 -124.53 1.09
CA GLY A 367 -63.82 -125.41 1.40
C GLY A 367 -63.76 -126.75 0.64
N GLU A 368 -63.39 -126.73 -0.64
CA GLU A 368 -63.25 -127.94 -1.44
C GLU A 368 -62.12 -128.85 -0.94
N ILE A 369 -60.94 -128.30 -0.62
CA ILE A 369 -59.81 -129.07 -0.05
C ILE A 369 -60.20 -129.76 1.25
N SER A 370 -60.91 -129.05 2.14
CA SER A 370 -61.32 -129.59 3.44
C SER A 370 -62.31 -130.74 3.28
N SER A 371 -63.25 -130.65 2.33
CA SER A 371 -64.19 -131.74 2.05
C SER A 371 -63.51 -132.99 1.47
N SER A 372 -62.52 -132.80 0.59
CA SER A 372 -61.75 -133.88 -0.03
C SER A 372 -60.91 -134.63 1.00
N GLN A 373 -60.23 -133.93 1.92
CA GLN A 373 -59.44 -134.56 2.97
C GLN A 373 -60.29 -135.42 3.93
N ASN A 374 -61.48 -134.95 4.30
CA ASN A 374 -62.40 -135.74 5.13
C ASN A 374 -62.86 -137.04 4.43
N ALA A 375 -63.06 -137.01 3.11
CA ALA A 375 -63.43 -138.21 2.35
C ALA A 375 -62.30 -139.26 2.28
N TYR A 376 -61.03 -138.83 2.25
CA TYR A 376 -59.88 -139.73 2.32
C TYR A 376 -59.69 -140.34 3.72
N ALA A 377 -59.91 -139.56 4.79
CA ALA A 377 -59.82 -140.05 6.17
C ALA A 377 -60.84 -141.17 6.47
N ALA A 378 -62.08 -141.03 6.00
CA ALA A 378 -63.12 -142.05 6.19
C ALA A 378 -62.80 -143.38 5.49
N LYS A 379 -62.09 -143.34 4.36
CA LYS A 379 -61.72 -144.53 3.57
C LYS A 379 -60.62 -145.36 4.23
N ILE A 380 -59.75 -144.71 5.00
CA ILE A 380 -58.69 -145.35 5.78
C ILE A 380 -59.29 -146.10 6.98
N ASP A 381 -60.26 -145.50 7.69
CA ASP A 381 -60.91 -146.12 8.86
C ASP A 381 -61.63 -147.44 8.53
N ALA A 382 -62.34 -147.49 7.39
CA ALA A 382 -63.05 -148.69 6.97
C ALA A 382 -62.10 -149.87 6.67
N SER A 383 -60.92 -149.58 6.11
CA SER A 383 -59.90 -150.60 5.81
C SER A 383 -59.33 -151.23 7.08
N PHE A 384 -59.27 -150.47 8.19
CA PHE A 384 -58.77 -150.96 9.47
C PHE A 384 -59.75 -151.94 10.15
N LYS A 385 -61.07 -151.72 9.97
CA LYS A 385 -62.10 -152.64 10.49
C LYS A 385 -62.08 -154.03 9.85
N GLY A 386 -61.71 -154.13 8.57
CA GLY A 386 -61.56 -155.41 7.87
C GLY A 386 -60.45 -156.28 8.50
N LEU A 387 -59.35 -155.65 8.91
CA LEU A 387 -58.20 -156.34 9.50
C LEU A 387 -58.50 -156.90 10.91
N SER A 388 -59.37 -156.22 11.67
CA SER A 388 -59.70 -156.61 13.04
C SER A 388 -60.59 -157.86 13.14
N ALA A 389 -61.41 -158.16 12.14
CA ALA A 389 -62.33 -159.30 12.21
C ALA A 389 -61.61 -160.63 11.93
N ASP A 390 -60.65 -160.63 11.00
CA ASP A 390 -59.85 -161.80 10.65
C ASP A 390 -58.97 -162.28 11.82
N LEU A 391 -58.54 -161.37 12.70
CA LEU A 391 -57.76 -161.75 13.90
C LEU A 391 -58.58 -162.60 14.90
N LYS A 392 -59.92 -162.56 14.83
CA LYS A 392 -60.81 -163.26 15.77
C LYS A 392 -61.13 -164.70 15.38
N ALA A 393 -60.76 -165.14 14.18
CA ALA A 393 -60.82 -166.54 13.77
C ALA A 393 -59.77 -167.44 14.44
N LEU A 394 -58.70 -166.89 15.03
CA LEU A 394 -57.46 -167.67 15.22
C LEU A 394 -57.21 -168.27 16.62
N LEU A 395 -58.05 -168.02 17.64
CA LEU A 395 -57.58 -168.11 19.04
C LEU A 395 -58.19 -169.10 20.05
N ALA A 396 -59.18 -169.97 19.77
CA ALA A 396 -59.42 -171.12 20.69
C ALA A 396 -60.44 -172.15 20.22
N GLY A 397 -60.00 -173.41 20.10
CA GLY A 397 -60.78 -174.59 20.45
C GLY A 397 -60.11 -175.30 21.64
N GLU A 398 -60.91 -175.78 22.61
CA GLU A 398 -60.84 -177.05 23.39
C GLU A 398 -61.66 -176.95 24.70
N ASP A 399 -62.18 -178.11 25.16
CA ASP A 399 -63.34 -178.36 26.05
C ASP A 399 -63.21 -178.06 27.57
N THR A 400 -64.36 -177.75 28.20
CA THR A 400 -64.81 -177.92 29.61
C THR A 400 -63.97 -177.44 30.85
N ALA A 401 -64.73 -176.84 31.79
CA ALA A 401 -64.54 -176.72 33.25
C ALA A 401 -63.60 -175.65 33.88
N ARG A 402 -64.28 -174.65 34.47
CA ARG A 402 -64.15 -174.07 35.84
C ARG A 402 -62.77 -173.91 36.52
N THR A 403 -62.74 -172.78 37.24
CA THR A 403 -62.01 -172.46 38.49
C THR A 403 -60.52 -172.11 38.43
N SER A 404 -60.27 -170.92 39.00
CA SER A 404 -59.33 -170.69 40.10
C SER A 404 -58.15 -169.79 39.78
N ASN A 405 -57.95 -168.86 40.72
CA ASN A 405 -56.71 -168.17 41.07
C ASN A 405 -56.43 -166.93 40.19
N GLU A 406 -56.92 -165.73 40.50
CA GLU A 406 -57.31 -165.09 41.78
C GLU A 406 -56.23 -165.04 42.89
N SER A 407 -55.05 -165.65 42.70
CA SER A 407 -53.92 -165.53 43.64
C SER A 407 -52.68 -164.85 43.07
N ILE A 408 -52.67 -164.49 41.78
CA ILE A 408 -51.70 -163.54 41.19
C ILE A 408 -52.14 -162.08 41.44
N ILE A 409 -53.39 -161.89 41.90
CA ILE A 409 -53.98 -160.61 42.33
C ILE A 409 -53.63 -160.23 43.80
N GLU A 410 -53.05 -161.11 44.63
CA GLU A 410 -52.80 -160.80 46.06
C GLU A 410 -51.32 -160.82 46.49
N GLU A 411 -50.46 -161.56 45.77
CA GLU A 411 -49.00 -161.50 45.97
C GLU A 411 -48.38 -160.56 44.94
N LEU A 412 -47.41 -159.77 45.36
CA LEU A 412 -46.93 -158.54 44.74
C LEU A 412 -47.90 -157.33 44.77
N ARG A 413 -49.17 -157.50 45.18
CA ARG A 413 -49.87 -156.49 46.01
C ARG A 413 -49.13 -156.24 47.35
N LYS A 414 -48.21 -157.16 47.71
CA LYS A 414 -47.26 -157.11 48.84
C LYS A 414 -45.94 -156.37 48.52
N THR A 415 -45.75 -155.94 47.29
CA THR A 415 -44.64 -155.12 46.81
C THR A 415 -45.29 -154.01 45.97
N LEU A 416 -45.79 -152.92 46.54
CA LEU A 416 -44.87 -151.96 47.14
C LEU A 416 -45.64 -150.83 47.86
N ALA A 417 -46.47 -151.18 48.84
CA ALA A 417 -46.82 -150.24 49.90
C ALA A 417 -45.65 -150.03 50.91
N SER A 418 -44.42 -150.44 50.58
CA SER A 418 -43.25 -150.42 51.48
C SER A 418 -41.86 -150.47 50.77
N ILE A 419 -41.75 -149.92 49.57
CA ILE A 419 -40.48 -149.43 48.96
C ILE A 419 -40.92 -148.27 48.07
N ASP A 420 -40.38 -147.09 48.11
CA ASP A 420 -39.59 -146.46 49.15
C ASP A 420 -40.23 -145.07 49.16
N GLU A 421 -41.24 -144.87 49.98
CA GLU A 421 -41.05 -144.74 51.41
C GLU A 421 -40.16 -143.52 51.66
N LYS A 422 -40.75 -142.65 52.45
CA LYS A 422 -40.15 -141.53 53.12
C LYS A 422 -38.86 -141.96 53.79
N ALA A 423 -37.78 -141.95 53.04
CA ALA A 423 -36.47 -141.58 53.49
C ALA A 423 -35.66 -141.32 52.22
N LEU A 424 -35.30 -140.07 51.94
CA LEU A 424 -34.20 -139.42 52.66
C LEU A 424 -32.94 -140.25 52.50
N LEU A 425 -31.83 -139.64 52.09
CA LEU A 425 -30.56 -139.90 52.77
C LEU A 425 -29.65 -138.65 52.71
N ASP A 426 -30.26 -137.48 52.91
CA ASP A 426 -29.75 -136.34 53.67
C ASP A 426 -30.98 -135.40 53.77
N GLU A 427 -31.82 -135.54 54.80
CA GLU A 427 -31.43 -136.10 56.11
C GLU A 427 -30.29 -135.26 56.71
N ASN A 428 -30.26 -135.18 58.04
CA ASN A 428 -29.20 -134.54 58.82
C ASN A 428 -29.16 -132.99 58.84
N GLU A 429 -30.28 -132.35 59.21
CA GLU A 429 -30.43 -131.69 60.53
C GLU A 429 -31.87 -131.22 60.80
#